data_AF-A0A4Q5R5Z6-F1
#
_entry.id   AF-A0A4Q5R5Z6-F1
#
_cell.length_a   1.000
_cell.length_b   1.000
_cell.length_c   1.000
_cell.angle_alpha   90.00
_cell.angle_beta   90.00
_cell.angle_gamma   90.00
#
_symmetry.space_group_name_H-M   'P 1'
#
loop_
_entity.id
_entity.type
_entity.pdbx_description
1 polymer ?
#
loop_
_entity_poly.entity_id
_entity_poly.type
_entity_poly.pdbx_seq_one_letter_code
_entity_poly.pdbx_strand_id
1 'polypeptide(L)'
;MLNPFRSKPPAAEIDNPHLIVHSQHPYNAEPPTAQLRASFVTPVNGFYVRSHGDIPVIEASAHRLRVKGRVTTELGLSMEELRERFPARTVTATMQCAGNRRADMQRVRPVAGDPWAPGAIGTAEWRGVALADVLRAAGAAEGAGHVAFSCAD
;
A
#
# COMPACT_ATOMS: atom_id res chain seq x y z
N MET A 1 -17.89 -25.90 -20.02
CA MET A 1 -17.48 -25.29 -18.73
C MET A 1 -15.99 -25.01 -18.79
N LEU A 2 -15.61 -23.74 -18.96
CA LEU A 2 -14.20 -23.33 -18.93
C LEU A 2 -13.77 -23.24 -17.47
N ASN A 3 -12.69 -23.93 -17.12
CA ASN A 3 -12.04 -23.85 -15.81
C ASN A 3 -11.57 -22.39 -15.58
N PRO A 4 -12.12 -21.66 -14.58
CA PRO A 4 -11.80 -20.24 -14.37
C PRO A 4 -10.37 -20.02 -13.82
N PHE A 5 -9.66 -21.08 -13.46
CA PHE A 5 -8.25 -21.06 -13.09
C PHE A 5 -7.35 -21.16 -14.33
N ARG A 6 -7.55 -20.28 -15.34
CA ARG A 6 -6.47 -20.00 -16.29
C ARG A 6 -5.24 -19.66 -15.43
N SER A 7 -4.17 -20.44 -15.59
CA SER A 7 -2.90 -20.26 -14.88
C SER A 7 -2.52 -18.78 -14.97
N LYS A 8 -2.63 -18.07 -13.84
CA LYS A 8 -2.13 -16.71 -13.72
C LYS A 8 -0.66 -16.77 -14.14
N PRO A 9 -0.19 -15.93 -15.07
CA PRO A 9 1.23 -15.89 -15.37
C PRO A 9 1.99 -15.70 -14.05
N PRO A 10 3.12 -16.40 -13.84
CA PRO A 10 3.87 -16.26 -12.60
C PRO A 10 4.16 -14.79 -12.37
N ALA A 11 3.86 -14.28 -11.16
CA ALA A 11 4.18 -12.90 -10.85
C ALA A 11 5.69 -12.70 -11.04
N ALA A 12 6.07 -11.63 -11.74
CA ALA A 12 7.46 -11.33 -12.02
C ALA A 12 8.26 -11.33 -10.70
N GLU A 13 9.41 -11.99 -10.70
CA GLU A 13 10.33 -11.92 -9.56
C GLU A 13 10.84 -10.48 -9.44
N ILE A 14 10.71 -9.91 -8.24
CA ILE A 14 11.14 -8.54 -7.98
C ILE A 14 12.54 -8.62 -7.40
N ASP A 15 13.52 -8.29 -8.24
CA ASP A 15 14.90 -8.13 -7.80
C ASP A 15 15.14 -6.69 -7.36
N ASN A 16 15.21 -6.49 -6.04
CA ASN A 16 15.70 -5.25 -5.45
C ASN A 16 16.93 -5.57 -4.59
N PRO A 17 18.16 -5.31 -5.08
CA PRO A 17 19.39 -5.68 -4.38
C PRO A 17 19.62 -4.88 -3.10
N HIS A 18 18.80 -3.85 -2.83
CA HIS A 18 18.89 -3.04 -1.63
C HIS A 18 18.03 -3.57 -0.47
N LEU A 19 17.19 -4.59 -0.70
CA LEU A 19 16.26 -5.10 0.31
C LEU A 19 16.58 -6.54 0.72
N ILE A 20 16.26 -6.85 1.96
CA ILE A 20 16.24 -8.21 2.50
C ILE A 20 14.88 -8.80 2.17
N VAL A 21 14.85 -9.80 1.29
CA VAL A 21 13.61 -10.45 0.83
C VAL A 21 13.21 -11.58 1.79
N HIS A 22 11.99 -11.51 2.31
CA HIS A 22 11.39 -12.52 3.18
C HIS A 22 10.47 -13.50 2.42
N SER A 23 9.81 -13.00 1.38
CA SER A 23 8.98 -13.79 0.47
C SER A 23 9.01 -13.17 -0.92
N GLN A 24 9.11 -13.99 -1.96
CA GLN A 24 8.97 -13.54 -3.36
C GLN A 24 7.49 -13.49 -3.79
N HIS A 25 6.64 -14.35 -3.22
CA HIS A 25 5.25 -14.53 -3.65
C HIS A 25 4.32 -14.75 -2.44
N PRO A 26 3.60 -13.71 -1.97
CA PRO A 26 3.66 -12.31 -2.40
C PRO A 26 4.95 -11.62 -1.92
N TYR A 27 5.42 -10.63 -2.69
CA TYR A 27 6.69 -9.94 -2.43
C TYR A 27 6.66 -9.18 -1.10
N ASN A 28 7.54 -9.57 -0.18
CA ASN A 28 7.71 -8.97 1.13
C ASN A 28 9.21 -8.78 1.40
N ALA A 29 9.64 -7.54 1.62
CA ALA A 29 11.05 -7.22 1.81
C ALA A 29 11.24 -5.99 2.71
N GLU A 30 12.34 -5.93 3.45
CA GLU A 30 12.69 -4.80 4.31
C GLU A 30 14.10 -4.27 4.04
N PRO A 31 14.39 -2.98 4.28
CA PRO A 31 15.74 -2.46 4.18
C PRO A 31 16.66 -3.02 5.27
N PRO A 32 17.96 -3.19 4.99
CA PRO A 32 18.97 -3.35 6.03
C PRO A 32 18.93 -2.19 7.03
N THR A 33 19.14 -2.47 8.31
CA THR A 33 19.04 -1.46 9.39
C THR A 33 20.01 -0.28 9.22
N ALA A 34 21.14 -0.48 8.54
CA ALA A 34 22.06 0.60 8.19
C ALA A 34 21.44 1.60 7.21
N GLN A 35 20.73 1.11 6.21
CA GLN A 35 20.01 1.93 5.24
C GLN A 35 18.78 2.58 5.87
N LEU A 36 18.02 1.86 6.70
CA LEU A 36 16.84 2.40 7.38
C LEU A 36 17.13 3.67 8.18
N ARG A 37 18.27 3.71 8.89
CA ARG A 37 18.63 4.84 9.78
C ARG A 37 19.49 5.91 9.09
N ALA A 38 19.80 5.75 7.80
CA ALA A 38 20.72 6.64 7.09
C ALA A 38 20.14 8.06 6.91
N SER A 39 18.82 8.20 6.91
CA SER A 39 18.11 9.47 6.75
C SER A 39 16.76 9.44 7.48
N PHE A 40 16.25 10.61 7.84
CA PHE A 40 14.93 10.73 8.47
C PHE A 40 13.80 10.33 7.50
N VAL A 41 13.88 10.78 6.25
CA VAL A 41 13.02 10.33 5.15
C VAL A 41 13.70 9.13 4.48
N THR A 42 13.04 7.99 4.48
CA THR A 42 13.52 6.75 3.86
C THR A 42 13.49 6.89 2.34
N PRO A 43 14.62 6.66 1.63
CA PRO A 43 14.62 6.64 0.16
C PRO A 43 13.65 5.59 -0.39
N VAL A 44 13.00 5.87 -1.52
CA VAL A 44 11.97 4.97 -2.11
C VAL A 44 12.50 3.56 -2.35
N ASN A 45 13.72 3.42 -2.86
CA ASN A 45 14.36 2.11 -3.09
C ASN A 45 14.74 1.36 -1.81
N GLY A 46 14.69 2.04 -0.66
CA GLY A 46 14.91 1.49 0.68
C GLY A 46 13.65 1.46 1.54
N PHE A 47 12.47 1.72 0.99
CA PHE A 47 11.22 1.60 1.72
C PHE A 47 10.79 0.13 1.75
N TYR A 48 10.36 -0.37 2.91
CA TYR A 48 9.91 -1.76 3.03
C TYR A 48 8.69 -2.03 2.14
N VAL A 49 8.59 -3.23 1.59
CA VAL A 49 7.45 -3.66 0.77
C VAL A 49 6.72 -4.78 1.49
N ARG A 50 5.41 -4.62 1.69
CA ARG A 50 4.54 -5.69 2.19
C ARG A 50 3.35 -5.85 1.25
N SER A 51 3.24 -7.01 0.61
CA SER A 51 2.10 -7.38 -0.25
C SER A 51 1.38 -8.62 0.28
N HIS A 52 0.05 -8.65 0.22
CA HIS A 52 -0.75 -9.84 0.56
C HIS A 52 -1.06 -10.71 -0.66
N GLY A 53 -1.02 -10.12 -1.87
CA GLY A 53 -1.23 -10.78 -3.13
C GLY A 53 -0.22 -10.31 -4.19
N ASP A 54 -0.54 -10.59 -5.45
CA ASP A 54 0.29 -10.15 -6.57
C ASP A 54 0.12 -8.65 -6.79
N ILE A 55 1.20 -7.99 -7.23
CA ILE A 55 1.15 -6.57 -7.55
C ILE A 55 0.38 -6.39 -8.87
N PRO A 56 -0.73 -5.63 -8.88
CA PRO A 56 -1.54 -5.47 -10.08
C PRO A 56 -0.83 -4.59 -11.11
N VAL A 57 -0.88 -5.01 -12.38
CA VAL A 57 -0.48 -4.16 -13.50
C VAL A 57 -1.66 -3.27 -13.87
N ILE A 58 -1.51 -1.96 -13.70
CA ILE A 58 -2.58 -0.98 -13.90
C ILE A 58 -2.19 -0.02 -15.02
N GLU A 59 -3.03 0.05 -16.05
CA GLU A 59 -2.97 1.11 -17.05
C GLU A 59 -3.47 2.44 -16.44
N ALA A 60 -2.56 3.40 -16.27
CA ALA A 60 -2.84 4.63 -15.54
C ALA A 60 -3.97 5.47 -16.17
N SER A 61 -4.07 5.47 -17.50
CA SER A 61 -5.10 6.21 -18.25
C SER A 61 -6.50 5.59 -18.08
N ALA A 62 -6.57 4.27 -17.91
CA ALA A 62 -7.82 3.53 -17.72
C ALA A 62 -8.25 3.44 -16.25
N HIS A 63 -7.33 3.65 -15.30
CA HIS A 63 -7.62 3.57 -13.88
C HIS A 63 -8.63 4.64 -13.44
N ARG A 64 -9.56 4.24 -12.56
CA ARG A 64 -10.53 5.14 -11.94
C ARG A 64 -10.65 4.84 -10.45
N LEU A 65 -10.49 5.86 -9.61
CA LEU A 65 -10.88 5.82 -8.21
C LEU A 65 -12.41 5.92 -8.13
N ARG A 66 -13.07 4.86 -7.64
CA ARG A 66 -14.52 4.85 -7.47
C ARG A 66 -14.89 5.15 -6.02
N VAL A 67 -15.79 6.10 -5.83
CA VAL A 67 -16.39 6.44 -4.53
C VAL A 67 -17.87 6.11 -4.62
N LYS A 68 -18.32 5.16 -3.80
CA LYS A 68 -19.68 4.58 -3.85
C LYS A 68 -20.23 4.32 -2.44
N GLY A 69 -21.50 3.92 -2.37
CA GLY A 69 -22.15 3.55 -1.10
C GLY A 69 -22.98 4.71 -0.51
N ARG A 70 -22.74 5.07 0.76
CA ARG A 70 -23.53 6.10 1.46
C ARG A 70 -23.06 7.53 1.12
N VAL A 71 -23.22 7.89 -0.15
CA VAL A 71 -22.86 9.19 -0.71
C VAL A 71 -24.02 9.73 -1.55
N THR A 72 -24.17 11.05 -1.66
CA THR A 72 -25.20 11.67 -2.53
C THR A 72 -24.91 11.40 -4.01
N THR A 73 -23.64 11.46 -4.40
CA THR A 73 -23.21 11.27 -5.79
C THR A 73 -22.01 10.32 -5.82
N GLU A 74 -22.18 9.18 -6.46
CA GLU A 74 -21.05 8.28 -6.72
C GLU A 74 -20.06 8.94 -7.69
N LEU A 75 -18.76 8.79 -7.42
CA LEU A 75 -17.70 9.37 -8.22
C LEU A 75 -16.88 8.28 -8.91
N GLY A 76 -16.44 8.55 -10.13
CA GLY A 76 -15.42 7.77 -10.83
C GLY A 76 -14.33 8.70 -11.34
N LEU A 77 -13.28 8.91 -10.55
CA LEU A 77 -12.25 9.92 -10.80
C LEU A 77 -11.05 9.31 -11.52
N SER A 78 -10.60 9.93 -12.59
CA SER A 78 -9.27 9.68 -13.16
C SER A 78 -8.17 10.23 -12.26
N MET A 79 -6.92 9.81 -12.49
CA MET A 79 -5.77 10.35 -11.76
C MET A 79 -5.52 11.83 -12.08
N GLU A 80 -5.90 12.29 -13.27
CA GLU A 80 -5.84 13.70 -13.69
C GLU A 80 -6.91 14.52 -12.96
N GLU A 81 -8.16 14.06 -12.97
CA GLU A 81 -9.26 14.73 -12.27
C GLU A 81 -8.99 14.84 -10.76
N LEU A 82 -8.39 13.82 -10.14
CA LEU A 82 -7.95 13.86 -8.75
C LEU A 82 -6.95 14.99 -8.50
N ARG A 83 -5.99 15.20 -9.40
CA ARG A 83 -4.94 16.23 -9.25
C ARG A 83 -5.46 17.64 -9.50
N GLU A 84 -6.41 17.79 -10.43
CA GLU A 84 -6.92 19.10 -10.84
C GLU A 84 -8.06 19.59 -9.95
N ARG A 85 -8.96 18.70 -9.53
CA ARG A 85 -10.18 19.09 -8.79
C ARG A 85 -9.94 19.39 -7.31
N PHE A 86 -8.83 18.91 -6.74
CA PHE A 86 -8.61 18.95 -5.30
C PHE A 86 -7.23 19.55 -4.96
N PRO A 87 -7.14 20.31 -3.84
CA PRO A 87 -5.86 20.84 -3.40
C PRO A 87 -4.92 19.71 -3.00
N ALA A 88 -3.69 19.75 -3.53
CA ALA A 88 -2.63 18.84 -3.11
C ALA A 88 -2.20 19.15 -1.67
N ARG A 89 -1.98 18.11 -0.87
CA ARG A 89 -1.45 18.18 0.48
C ARG A 89 -0.25 17.25 0.60
N THR A 90 0.74 17.66 1.39
CA THR A 90 1.91 16.84 1.72
C THR A 90 1.90 16.57 3.22
N VAL A 91 2.08 15.31 3.60
CA VAL A 91 2.18 14.86 5.00
C VAL A 91 3.40 13.99 5.14
N THR A 92 4.31 14.33 6.06
CA THR A 92 5.38 13.43 6.46
C THR A 92 4.84 12.42 7.47
N ALA A 93 4.86 11.14 7.13
CA ALA A 93 4.34 10.09 8.00
C ALA A 93 5.18 8.81 7.93
N THR A 94 5.29 8.14 9.07
CA THR A 94 5.90 6.82 9.20
C THR A 94 4.83 5.74 9.04
N MET A 95 5.08 4.80 8.13
CA MET A 95 4.32 3.57 8.00
C MET A 95 5.08 2.46 8.71
N GLN A 96 4.39 1.72 9.56
CA GLN A 96 4.95 0.57 10.28
C GLN A 96 4.05 -0.64 10.09
N CYS A 97 4.64 -1.78 9.69
CA CYS A 97 3.93 -3.04 9.66
C CYS A 97 3.61 -3.50 11.10
N ALA A 98 2.39 -3.97 11.34
CA ALA A 98 2.06 -4.62 12.61
C ALA A 98 2.95 -5.84 12.92
N GLY A 99 3.55 -6.44 11.89
CA GLY A 99 4.50 -7.54 12.02
C GLY A 99 5.95 -7.13 12.27
N ASN A 100 6.27 -5.83 12.39
CA ASN A 100 7.65 -5.38 12.58
C ASN A 100 8.26 -6.05 13.82
N ARG A 101 9.50 -6.53 13.71
CA ARG A 101 10.22 -7.32 14.74
C ARG A 101 9.63 -8.68 15.10
N ARG A 102 8.77 -9.28 14.24
CA ARG A 102 8.25 -10.64 14.48
C ARG A 102 9.36 -11.69 14.67
N ALA A 103 10.51 -11.53 14.02
CA ALA A 103 11.65 -12.44 14.19
C ALA A 103 12.09 -12.55 15.66
N ASP A 104 11.98 -11.48 16.45
CA ASP A 104 12.33 -11.50 17.87
C ASP A 104 11.33 -12.32 18.68
N MET A 105 10.04 -12.24 18.35
CA MET A 105 8.99 -13.06 18.98
C MET A 105 9.19 -14.54 18.67
N GLN A 106 9.57 -14.87 17.43
CA GLN A 106 9.80 -16.25 16.98
C GLN A 106 10.95 -16.94 17.72
N ARG A 107 11.94 -16.17 18.22
CA ARG A 107 13.00 -16.70 19.08
C ARG A 107 12.51 -17.13 20.46
N VAL A 108 11.41 -16.55 20.96
CA VAL A 108 10.80 -16.90 22.25
C VAL A 108 9.86 -18.09 22.08
N ARG A 109 8.96 -18.03 21.10
CA ARG A 109 8.01 -19.10 20.78
C ARG A 109 7.62 -19.02 19.29
N PRO A 110 7.42 -20.16 18.60
CA PRO A 110 6.94 -20.15 17.22
C PRO A 110 5.63 -19.36 17.06
N VAL A 111 5.62 -18.41 16.13
CA VAL A 111 4.46 -17.63 15.68
C VAL A 111 4.44 -17.55 14.16
N ALA A 112 3.24 -17.52 13.57
CA ALA A 112 3.07 -17.49 12.11
C ALA A 112 3.34 -16.09 11.52
N GLY A 113 3.74 -16.07 10.24
CA GLY A 113 3.97 -14.86 9.44
C GLY A 113 5.44 -14.59 9.14
N ASP A 114 5.67 -13.65 8.23
CA ASP A 114 7.02 -13.32 7.75
C ASP A 114 7.95 -12.92 8.90
N PRO A 115 9.22 -13.37 8.89
CA PRO A 115 10.19 -13.17 9.97
C PRO A 115 10.83 -11.77 9.89
N TRP A 116 10.02 -10.72 9.92
CA TRP A 116 10.51 -9.33 9.89
C TRP A 116 11.52 -9.07 11.02
N ALA A 117 12.67 -8.53 10.66
CA ALA A 117 13.60 -7.89 11.56
C ALA A 117 13.04 -6.48 11.92
N PRO A 118 13.85 -5.47 12.32
CA PRO A 118 13.31 -4.15 12.67
C PRO A 118 13.05 -3.25 11.47
N GLY A 119 13.13 -3.77 10.23
CA GLY A 119 13.10 -3.00 8.99
C GLY A 119 11.71 -2.81 8.38
N ALA A 120 10.65 -3.43 8.91
CA ALA A 120 9.28 -3.30 8.41
C ALA A 120 8.62 -1.96 8.83
N ILE A 121 9.34 -0.87 8.62
CA ILE A 121 9.01 0.51 8.97
C ILE A 121 9.72 1.47 8.02
N GLY A 122 9.09 2.59 7.68
CA GLY A 122 9.71 3.62 6.85
C GLY A 122 8.96 4.94 6.95
N THR A 123 9.68 6.05 6.78
CA THR A 123 9.12 7.42 6.83
C THR A 123 9.22 8.05 5.46
N ALA A 124 8.12 8.61 4.96
CA ALA A 124 8.08 9.29 3.67
C ALA A 124 7.27 10.57 3.73
N GLU A 125 7.50 11.43 2.73
CA GLU A 125 6.64 12.57 2.43
C GLU A 125 5.56 12.14 1.44
N TRP A 126 4.32 12.04 1.93
CA TRP A 126 3.17 11.59 1.16
C TRP A 126 2.44 12.78 0.57
N ARG A 127 2.52 12.93 -0.76
CA ARG A 127 1.78 13.98 -1.48
C ARG A 127 0.55 13.40 -2.17
N GLY A 128 -0.62 13.98 -1.91
CA GLY A 128 -1.87 13.51 -2.49
C GLY A 128 -3.05 14.44 -2.19
N VAL A 129 -4.25 13.88 -2.28
CA VAL A 129 -5.52 14.57 -1.98
C VAL A 129 -6.04 14.08 -0.63
N ALA A 130 -6.57 14.99 0.19
CA ALA A 130 -7.23 14.58 1.42
C ALA A 130 -8.50 13.79 1.11
N LEU A 131 -8.61 12.59 1.69
CA LEU A 131 -9.82 11.77 1.60
C LEU A 131 -11.08 12.55 1.99
N ALA A 132 -10.99 13.40 3.01
CA ALA A 132 -12.11 14.24 3.45
C ALA A 132 -12.64 15.17 2.34
N ASP A 133 -11.76 15.69 1.46
CA ASP A 133 -12.18 16.55 0.35
C ASP A 133 -12.92 15.74 -0.72
N VAL A 134 -12.43 14.53 -1.03
CA VAL A 134 -13.09 13.60 -1.95
C VAL A 134 -14.46 13.16 -1.44
N LEU A 135 -14.56 12.82 -0.15
CA LEU A 135 -15.83 12.42 0.49
C LEU A 135 -16.82 13.58 0.55
N ARG A 136 -16.36 14.81 0.82
CA ARG A 136 -17.21 16.01 0.74
C ARG A 136 -17.73 16.23 -0.69
N ALA A 137 -16.88 16.07 -1.70
CA ALA A 137 -17.31 16.19 -3.10
C ALA A 137 -18.30 15.10 -3.54
N ALA A 138 -18.25 13.91 -2.95
CA ALA A 138 -19.23 12.85 -3.16
C ALA A 138 -20.55 13.09 -2.38
N GLY A 139 -20.57 14.04 -1.44
CA GLY A 139 -21.70 14.23 -0.54
C GLY A 139 -21.86 13.05 0.42
N ALA A 140 -20.77 12.61 1.07
CA ALA A 140 -20.85 11.56 2.09
C ALA A 140 -21.85 11.92 3.19
N ALA A 141 -22.77 11.00 3.48
CA ALA A 141 -23.88 11.25 4.39
C ALA A 141 -23.40 11.47 5.84
N GLU A 142 -24.01 12.43 6.52
CA GLU A 142 -23.83 12.62 7.95
C GLU A 142 -24.25 11.34 8.70
N GLY A 143 -23.43 10.88 9.64
CA GLY A 143 -23.66 9.61 10.35
C GLY A 143 -23.20 8.34 9.60
N ALA A 144 -22.51 8.45 8.46
CA ALA A 144 -21.76 7.31 7.92
C ALA A 144 -20.63 6.91 8.90
N GLY A 145 -20.67 5.67 9.41
CA GLY A 145 -19.76 5.24 10.48
C GLY A 145 -18.34 4.86 10.01
N HIS A 146 -18.22 4.27 8.82
CA HIS A 146 -16.94 3.75 8.31
C HIS A 146 -16.76 4.03 6.82
N VAL A 147 -15.51 4.18 6.41
CA VAL A 147 -15.07 4.21 5.01
C VAL A 147 -14.26 2.95 4.77
N ALA A 148 -14.70 2.12 3.82
CA ALA A 148 -13.98 0.92 3.41
C ALA A 148 -13.14 1.21 2.17
N PHE A 149 -11.95 0.62 2.12
CA PHE A 149 -11.06 0.68 0.95
C PHE A 149 -10.95 -0.72 0.35
N SER A 150 -11.05 -0.79 -0.97
CA SER A 150 -10.81 -2.00 -1.74
C SER A 150 -9.73 -1.73 -2.79
N CYS A 151 -8.87 -2.71 -3.01
CA CYS A 151 -7.74 -2.65 -3.93
C CYS A 151 -7.97 -3.57 -5.15
N ALA A 152 -7.01 -3.58 -6.07
CA ALA A 152 -7.10 -4.33 -7.33
C ALA A 152 -6.38 -5.68 -7.28
N ASP A 153 -5.65 -5.98 -6.20
CA ASP A 153 -5.07 -7.29 -5.88
C ASP A 153 -6.06 -8.25 -5.23
#